data_AF-A0A8K0M6K0-F1
#
_entry.id   AF-A0A8K0M6K0-F1
#
_cell.length_a   1.000
_cell.length_b   1.000
_cell.length_c   1.000
_cell.angle_alpha   90.00
_cell.angle_beta   90.00
_cell.angle_gamma   90.00
#
_symmetry.space_group_name_H-M   'P 1'
#
loop_
_entity.id
_entity.type
_entity.pdbx_description
1 polymer ?
#
loop_
_entity_poly.entity_id
_entity_poly.type
_entity_poly.pdbx_seq_one_letter_code
_entity_poly.pdbx_strand_id
1 'polypeptide(L)'
;VLDVPSERSSPIRLFHQSFRDYLINPKGGVNEFFVNERDTHKMLAGRCLRLLSESGHLKDDISELRQPGKSRRQIDQCTIDRCLPSEVQYACQDWVYHMRGSKVRLFDGHQAFQFLQKHFLHWLEGLSLIGRISESIGLIDEL
;
A
#
# COMPACT_ATOMS: atom_id res chain seq x y z
N VAL A 1 6.44 -18.17 17.67
CA VAL A 1 5.84 -18.32 16.32
C VAL A 1 5.18 -17.01 15.91
N LEU A 2 4.28 -16.47 16.73
CA LEU A 2 3.83 -15.07 16.70
C LEU A 2 4.37 -14.31 17.91
N ASP A 3 4.53 -13.00 17.74
CA ASP A 3 4.76 -12.01 18.80
C ASP A 3 3.45 -11.23 18.98
N VAL A 4 2.82 -11.39 20.14
CA VAL A 4 1.51 -10.81 20.45
C VAL A 4 1.72 -9.71 21.49
N PRO A 5 1.54 -8.43 21.11
CA PRO A 5 1.77 -7.33 22.03
C PRO A 5 0.70 -7.30 23.12
N SER A 6 1.07 -6.79 24.30
CA SER A 6 0.12 -6.56 25.40
C SER A 6 -0.83 -5.39 25.11
N GLU A 7 -0.41 -4.44 24.27
CA GLU A 7 -1.22 -3.31 23.82
C GLU A 7 -2.10 -3.69 22.62
N ARG A 8 -3.40 -3.42 22.72
CA ARG A 8 -4.38 -3.79 21.68
C ARG A 8 -4.22 -3.02 20.36
N SER A 9 -3.61 -1.84 20.40
CA SER A 9 -3.34 -1.00 19.21
C SER A 9 -2.08 -1.41 18.46
N SER A 10 -1.24 -2.24 19.07
CA SER A 10 0.01 -2.69 18.46
C SER A 10 -0.22 -3.91 17.54
N PRO A 11 0.46 -3.98 16.38
CA PRO A 11 0.25 -5.07 15.45
C PRO A 11 0.87 -6.38 15.96
N ILE A 12 0.20 -7.50 15.71
CA ILE A 12 0.78 -8.84 15.87
C ILE A 12 1.88 -9.01 14.83
N ARG A 13 3.04 -9.54 15.26
CA ARG A 13 4.19 -9.75 14.36
C ARG A 13 4.52 -11.22 14.21
N LEU A 14 5.13 -11.56 13.08
CA LEU A 14 5.73 -12.88 12.88
C LEU A 14 7.01 -12.95 13.71
N PHE A 15 7.09 -13.91 14.63
CA PHE A 15 8.30 -14.14 15.42
C PHE A 15 9.28 -15.09 14.72
N HIS A 16 8.76 -16.07 13.97
CA HIS A 16 9.59 -17.06 13.28
C HIS A 16 9.10 -17.35 11.86
N GLN A 17 10.05 -17.48 10.93
CA GLN A 17 9.77 -17.68 9.50
C GLN A 17 8.94 -18.94 9.22
N SER A 18 9.09 -19.97 10.06
CA SER A 18 8.30 -21.21 9.94
C SER A 18 6.79 -20.99 10.01
N PHE A 19 6.31 -19.91 10.65
CA PHE A 19 4.87 -19.61 10.64
C PHE A 19 4.40 -19.19 9.26
N ARG A 20 5.17 -18.34 8.58
CA ARG A 20 4.89 -17.97 7.20
C ARG A 20 4.84 -19.22 6.33
N ASP A 21 5.83 -20.10 6.45
CA ASP A 21 5.91 -21.33 5.67
C ASP A 21 4.71 -22.26 5.93
N TYR A 22 4.25 -22.35 7.19
CA TYR A 22 3.04 -23.09 7.55
C TYR A 22 1.79 -22.53 6.86
N LEU A 23 1.63 -21.20 6.82
CA LEU A 23 0.46 -20.54 6.22
C LEU A 23 0.42 -20.70 4.69
N ILE A 24 1.56 -20.59 4.00
CA ILE A 24 1.60 -20.51 2.52
C ILE A 24 1.95 -21.83 1.83
N ASN A 25 2.54 -22.79 2.54
CA ASN A 25 3.00 -24.05 1.96
C ASN A 25 2.64 -25.23 2.86
N PRO A 26 1.36 -25.65 2.89
CA PRO A 26 0.93 -26.78 3.69
C PRO A 26 1.54 -28.07 3.14
N LYS A 27 2.65 -28.52 3.75
CA LYS A 27 3.28 -29.79 3.45
C LYS A 27 2.39 -30.93 4.00
N GLY A 28 1.40 -31.37 3.21
CA GLY A 28 0.77 -32.68 3.38
C GLY A 28 -0.62 -32.73 4.04
N GLY A 29 -1.49 -31.72 3.89
CA GLY A 29 -2.89 -31.85 4.35
C GLY A 29 -3.76 -30.61 4.14
N VAL A 30 -5.03 -30.70 4.56
CA VAL A 30 -5.95 -29.55 4.67
C VAL A 30 -5.44 -28.67 5.81
N ASN A 31 -4.97 -27.48 5.49
CA ASN A 31 -4.64 -26.46 6.49
C ASN A 31 -5.76 -25.41 6.52
N GLU A 32 -6.51 -25.36 7.62
CA GLU A 32 -7.59 -24.38 7.82
C GLU A 32 -7.08 -22.93 7.83
N PHE A 33 -5.80 -22.72 8.13
CA PHE A 33 -5.13 -21.42 8.12
C PHE A 33 -4.36 -21.16 6.81
N PHE A 34 -4.60 -21.96 5.76
CA PHE A 34 -3.93 -21.76 4.48
C PHE A 34 -4.22 -20.38 3.90
N VAL A 35 -3.16 -19.68 3.49
CA VAL A 35 -3.23 -18.40 2.81
C VAL A 35 -2.80 -18.59 1.35
N ASN A 36 -3.74 -18.42 0.44
CA ASN A 36 -3.43 -18.33 -0.98
C ASN A 36 -2.78 -16.98 -1.26
N GLU A 37 -1.44 -16.95 -1.39
CA GLU A 37 -0.68 -15.72 -1.60
C GLU A 37 -1.23 -14.90 -2.77
N ARG A 38 -1.54 -15.54 -3.91
CA ARG A 38 -2.03 -14.84 -5.11
C ARG A 38 -3.36 -14.13 -4.86
N ASP A 39 -4.31 -14.81 -4.23
CA ASP A 39 -5.64 -14.26 -3.96
C ASP A 39 -5.57 -13.18 -2.87
N THR A 40 -4.72 -13.35 -1.86
CA THR A 40 -4.46 -12.33 -0.84
C THR A 40 -3.83 -11.09 -1.46
N HIS A 41 -2.83 -11.22 -2.32
CA HIS A 41 -2.24 -10.11 -3.07
C HIS A 41 -3.30 -9.39 -3.92
N LYS A 42 -4.15 -10.13 -4.64
CA LYS A 42 -5.26 -9.54 -5.43
C LYS A 42 -6.22 -8.73 -4.55
N MET A 43 -6.62 -9.30 -3.41
CA MET A 43 -7.50 -8.63 -2.46
C MET A 43 -6.86 -7.35 -1.91
N LEU A 44 -5.59 -7.41 -1.48
CA LEU A 44 -4.88 -6.27 -0.91
C LEU A 44 -4.69 -5.15 -1.94
N ALA A 45 -4.33 -5.48 -3.18
CA ALA A 45 -4.23 -4.51 -4.26
C ALA A 45 -5.56 -3.77 -4.46
N GLY A 46 -6.68 -4.50 -4.54
CA GLY A 46 -8.00 -3.89 -4.67
C GLY A 46 -8.42 -3.03 -3.47
N ARG A 47 -8.05 -3.42 -2.25
CA ARG A 47 -8.30 -2.60 -1.06
C ARG A 47 -7.46 -1.33 -1.04
N CYS A 48 -6.18 -1.41 -1.42
CA CYS A 48 -5.32 -0.23 -1.52
C CYS A 48 -5.87 0.75 -2.55
N LEU A 49 -6.18 0.28 -3.76
CA LEU A 49 -6.72 1.12 -4.83
C LEU A 49 -8.05 1.76 -4.44
N ARG A 50 -8.92 1.02 -3.73
CA ARG A 50 -10.18 1.57 -3.23
C ARG A 50 -9.94 2.67 -2.21
N LEU A 51 -9.11 2.41 -1.19
CA LEU A 51 -8.76 3.40 -0.15
C LEU A 51 -8.18 4.67 -0.78
N LEU A 52 -7.26 4.54 -1.73
CA LEU A 52 -6.65 5.69 -2.40
C LEU A 52 -7.63 6.44 -3.32
N SER A 53 -8.66 5.77 -3.83
CA SER A 53 -9.69 6.37 -4.69
C SER A 53 -10.85 6.99 -3.90
N GLU A 54 -10.97 6.69 -2.60
CA GLU A 54 -11.99 7.27 -1.74
C GLU A 54 -11.75 8.77 -1.54
N SER A 55 -12.85 9.53 -1.56
CA SER A 55 -12.84 10.99 -1.49
C SER A 55 -12.15 11.47 -0.22
N GLY A 56 -11.00 12.14 -0.35
CA GLY A 56 -10.33 12.84 0.74
C GLY A 56 -8.93 12.32 1.10
N HIS A 57 -8.55 11.12 0.66
CA HIS A 57 -7.21 10.58 0.91
C HIS A 57 -6.18 11.11 -0.09
N LEU A 58 -6.44 10.96 -1.38
CA LEU A 58 -5.65 11.56 -2.45
C LEU A 58 -6.44 12.71 -3.09
N LYS A 59 -5.94 13.93 -2.92
CA LYS A 59 -6.55 15.17 -3.40
C LYS A 59 -5.46 16.15 -3.82
N ASP A 60 -5.81 17.20 -4.54
CA ASP A 60 -4.87 18.28 -4.82
C ASP A 60 -4.40 18.92 -3.50
N ASP A 61 -3.11 19.21 -3.39
CA ASP A 61 -2.49 19.77 -2.18
C ASP A 61 -2.78 18.92 -0.95
N ILE A 62 -2.31 17.66 -0.98
CA ILE A 62 -2.49 16.69 0.11
C ILE A 62 -1.99 17.28 1.43
N SER A 63 -0.88 18.00 1.38
CA SER A 63 -0.27 18.64 2.55
C SER A 63 -1.02 19.87 3.07
N GLU A 64 -2.02 20.36 2.32
CA GLU A 64 -2.79 21.60 2.58
C GLU A 64 -1.92 22.83 2.83
N LEU A 65 -0.67 22.83 2.33
CA LEU A 65 0.28 23.90 2.58
C LEU A 65 0.03 25.11 1.69
N ARG A 66 -0.86 25.00 0.69
CA ARG A 66 -1.22 26.04 -0.29
C ARG A 66 0.00 26.67 -0.98
N GLN A 67 1.14 25.97 -0.96
CA GLN A 67 2.42 26.42 -1.47
C GLN A 67 3.00 25.33 -2.37
N PRO A 68 2.65 25.35 -3.67
CA PRO A 68 3.28 24.49 -4.65
C PRO A 68 4.81 24.66 -4.60
N GLY A 69 5.55 23.56 -4.58
CA GLY A 69 7.02 23.57 -4.62
C GLY A 69 7.72 23.71 -3.27
N LYS A 70 7.00 23.68 -2.14
CA LYS A 70 7.64 23.58 -0.82
C LYS A 70 8.44 22.27 -0.73
N SER A 71 9.68 22.34 -0.26
CA SER A 71 10.52 21.16 -0.16
C SER A 71 9.96 20.20 0.90
N ARG A 72 9.92 18.89 0.60
CA ARG A 72 9.55 17.85 1.59
C ARG A 72 10.32 18.01 2.90
N ARG A 73 11.60 18.43 2.84
CA ARG A 73 12.45 18.62 4.04
C ARG A 73 11.92 19.69 5.00
N GLN A 74 11.01 20.54 4.55
CA GLN A 74 10.39 21.62 5.32
C GLN A 74 8.99 21.24 5.85
N ILE A 75 8.57 19.99 5.68
CA ILE A 75 7.30 19.44 6.16
C ILE A 75 7.62 18.51 7.33
N ASP A 76 7.03 18.77 8.49
CA ASP A 76 7.19 17.93 9.67
C ASP A 76 6.39 16.63 9.56
N GLN A 77 6.84 15.59 10.26
CA GLN A 77 6.23 14.27 10.20
C GLN A 77 4.78 14.28 10.72
N CYS A 78 4.45 15.11 11.71
CA CYS A 78 3.08 15.19 12.24
C CYS A 78 2.10 15.73 11.20
N THR A 79 2.50 16.70 10.38
CA THR A 79 1.73 17.17 9.22
C THR A 79 1.54 16.05 8.21
N ILE A 80 2.58 15.28 7.90
CA ILE A 80 2.48 14.13 6.99
C ILE A 80 1.50 13.09 7.53
N ASP A 81 1.63 12.68 8.79
CA ASP A 81 0.77 11.65 9.39
C ASP A 81 -0.70 12.09 9.51
N ARG A 82 -0.94 13.40 9.65
CA ARG A 82 -2.29 13.97 9.62
C ARG A 82 -2.92 13.92 8.23
N CYS A 83 -2.14 14.27 7.20
CA CYS A 83 -2.62 14.32 5.82
C CYS A 83 -2.66 12.94 5.15
N LEU A 84 -1.72 12.07 5.51
CA LEU A 84 -1.55 10.70 5.04
C LEU A 84 -1.46 9.77 6.25
N PRO A 85 -2.62 9.30 6.76
CA PRO A 85 -2.65 8.27 7.80
C PRO A 85 -1.86 7.02 7.38
N SER A 86 -1.45 6.22 8.36
CA SER A 86 -0.57 5.06 8.17
C SER A 86 -1.04 4.06 7.10
N GLU A 87 -2.35 3.85 7.01
CA GLU A 87 -3.02 2.99 6.04
C GLU A 87 -2.97 3.56 4.61
N VAL A 88 -3.01 4.89 4.47
CA VAL A 88 -2.87 5.58 3.19
C VAL A 88 -1.41 5.55 2.75
N GLN A 89 -0.47 5.76 3.68
CA GLN A 89 0.95 5.61 3.40
C GLN A 89 1.25 4.19 2.91
N TYR A 90 0.74 3.16 3.60
CA TYR A 90 0.87 1.76 3.17
C TYR A 90 0.28 1.56 1.77
N ALA A 91 -0.95 2.00 1.54
CA ALA A 91 -1.60 1.83 0.24
C ALA A 91 -0.82 2.53 -0.89
N CYS A 92 -0.29 3.74 -0.67
CA CYS A 92 0.56 4.44 -1.63
C CYS A 92 1.82 3.66 -2.00
N GLN A 93 2.41 2.94 -1.04
CA GLN A 93 3.67 2.22 -1.19
C GLN A 93 3.50 0.83 -1.82
N ASP A 94 2.44 0.10 -1.43
CA ASP A 94 2.39 -1.35 -1.62
C ASP A 94 1.35 -1.82 -2.66
N TRP A 95 0.50 -0.94 -3.19
CA TRP A 95 -0.55 -1.38 -4.13
C TRP A 95 0.00 -2.03 -5.40
N VAL A 96 1.11 -1.51 -5.96
CA VAL A 96 1.79 -2.08 -7.14
C VAL A 96 2.45 -3.41 -6.80
N TYR A 97 3.13 -3.51 -5.66
CA TYR A 97 3.68 -4.77 -5.16
C TYR A 97 2.60 -5.85 -5.03
N HIS A 98 1.43 -5.47 -4.51
CA HIS A 98 0.29 -6.37 -4.43
C HIS A 98 -0.29 -6.75 -5.79
N MET A 99 -0.35 -5.81 -6.73
CA MET A 99 -0.75 -6.09 -8.11
C MET A 99 0.17 -7.12 -8.75
N ARG A 100 1.48 -6.93 -8.67
CA ARG A 100 2.48 -7.88 -9.20
C ARG A 100 2.34 -9.26 -8.58
N GLY A 101 2.24 -9.34 -7.24
CA GLY A 101 2.06 -10.61 -6.52
C GLY A 101 0.77 -11.35 -6.89
N SER A 102 -0.27 -10.63 -7.31
CA SER A 102 -1.54 -11.21 -7.74
C SER A 102 -1.46 -11.91 -9.11
N LYS A 103 -0.42 -11.62 -9.90
CA LYS A 103 -0.27 -12.09 -11.29
C LYS A 103 -1.51 -11.79 -12.15
N VAL A 104 -2.28 -10.76 -11.80
CA VAL A 104 -3.39 -10.26 -12.61
C VAL A 104 -2.80 -9.37 -13.69
N ARG A 105 -3.19 -9.60 -14.94
CA ARG A 105 -2.81 -8.71 -16.04
C ARG A 105 -3.67 -7.46 -16.01
N LEU A 106 -3.06 -6.29 -16.16
CA LEU A 106 -3.79 -5.07 -16.44
C LEU A 106 -4.46 -5.18 -17.81
N PHE A 107 -5.68 -4.67 -17.89
CA PHE A 107 -6.42 -4.52 -19.14
C PHE A 107 -7.22 -3.21 -19.06
N ASP A 108 -7.64 -2.70 -20.21
CA ASP A 108 -8.42 -1.48 -20.31
C ASP A 108 -9.75 -1.68 -19.57
N GLY A 109 -9.94 -0.94 -18.47
CA GLY A 109 -11.07 -1.10 -17.55
C GLY A 109 -10.71 -1.72 -16.19
N HIS A 110 -9.45 -2.10 -15.98
CA HIS A 110 -8.98 -2.48 -14.65
C HIS A 110 -8.97 -1.28 -13.70
N GLN A 111 -9.35 -1.49 -12.43
CA GLN A 111 -9.40 -0.46 -11.38
C GLN A 111 -8.09 0.33 -11.23
N ALA A 112 -6.94 -0.30 -11.47
CA ALA A 112 -5.64 0.37 -11.40
C ALA A 112 -5.47 1.42 -12.51
N PHE A 113 -5.97 1.13 -13.71
CA PHE A 113 -5.93 2.09 -14.82
C PHE A 113 -6.85 3.27 -14.56
N GLN A 114 -8.07 3.01 -14.08
CA GLN A 114 -9.03 4.04 -13.67
C GLN A 114 -8.45 4.92 -12.54
N PHE A 115 -7.78 4.30 -11.57
CA PHE A 115 -7.08 5.00 -10.51
C PHE A 115 -6.00 5.92 -11.07
N LEU A 116 -5.11 5.42 -11.93
CA LEU A 116 -4.03 6.23 -12.51
C LEU A 116 -4.57 7.38 -13.37
N GLN A 117 -5.60 7.15 -14.18
CA GLN A 117 -6.21 8.20 -14.99
C GLN A 117 -6.70 9.39 -14.16
N LYS A 118 -7.16 9.15 -12.93
CA LYS A 118 -7.70 10.18 -12.05
C LYS A 118 -6.71 10.71 -11.02
N HIS A 119 -5.86 9.84 -10.47
CA HIS A 119 -5.09 10.08 -9.26
C HIS A 119 -3.57 9.90 -9.42
N PHE A 120 -3.05 9.75 -10.65
CA PHE A 120 -1.61 9.55 -10.87
C PHE A 120 -0.75 10.63 -10.21
N LEU A 121 -1.08 11.91 -10.43
CA LEU A 121 -0.30 13.02 -9.85
C LEU A 121 -0.46 13.10 -8.32
N HIS A 122 -1.67 12.83 -7.80
CA HIS A 122 -1.91 12.79 -6.35
C HIS A 122 -1.11 11.66 -5.68
N TRP A 123 -1.00 10.52 -6.36
CA TRP A 123 -0.19 9.40 -5.89
C TRP A 123 1.30 9.74 -5.87
N LEU A 124 1.82 10.40 -6.91
CA LEU A 124 3.21 10.89 -6.92
C LEU A 124 3.45 11.93 -5.81
N GLU A 125 2.50 12.83 -5.57
CA GLU A 125 2.57 13.76 -4.43
C GLU A 125 2.63 13.01 -3.10
N GLY A 126 1.76 12.01 -2.91
CA GLY A 126 1.77 11.14 -1.73
C GLY A 126 3.11 10.44 -1.52
N LEU A 127 3.68 9.85 -2.59
CA LEU A 127 5.01 9.23 -2.57
C LEU A 127 6.12 10.24 -2.24
N SER A 128 6.01 11.48 -2.74
CA SER A 128 6.94 12.56 -2.43
C SER A 128 6.91 12.94 -0.97
N LEU A 129 5.71 13.08 -0.38
CA LEU A 129 5.52 13.44 1.03
C LEU A 129 6.15 12.41 1.97
N ILE A 130 5.97 11.11 1.68
CA ILE A 130 6.58 10.02 2.45
C ILE A 130 8.05 9.76 2.08
N GLY A 131 8.63 10.53 1.14
CA GLY A 131 10.04 10.45 0.77
C GLY A 131 10.42 9.28 -0.14
N ARG A 132 9.46 8.66 -0.84
CA ARG A 132 9.65 7.49 -1.72
C ARG A 132 9.41 7.78 -3.21
N ILE A 133 9.40 9.05 -3.62
CA ILE A 133 9.16 9.45 -5.02
C ILE A 133 10.14 8.80 -6.02
N SER A 134 11.40 8.58 -5.64
CA SER A 134 12.39 7.95 -6.53
C SER A 134 12.00 6.53 -6.95
N GLU A 135 11.17 5.86 -6.15
CA GLU A 135 10.73 4.49 -6.42
C GLU A 135 9.59 4.45 -7.44
N SER A 136 8.91 5.57 -7.69
CA SER A 136 7.75 5.62 -8.59
C SER A 136 8.08 5.13 -10.00
N ILE A 137 9.31 5.35 -10.47
CA ILE A 137 9.78 4.90 -11.79
C ILE A 137 9.71 3.38 -11.88
N GLY A 138 10.32 2.68 -10.91
CA GLY A 138 10.28 1.22 -10.86
C GLY A 138 8.86 0.67 -10.66
N LEU A 139 8.02 1.37 -9.89
CA LEU A 139 6.62 1.00 -9.73
C LEU A 139 5.82 1.14 -11.03
N ILE A 140 6.09 2.16 -11.84
CA ILE A 140 5.44 2.34 -13.15
C ILE A 140 5.90 1.26 -14.13
N ASP A 141 7.18 0.89 -14.12
CA ASP A 141 7.72 -0.17 -14.97
C ASP A 141 7.14 -1.57 -14.63
N GLU A 142 6.64 -1.76 -13.41
CA GLU A 142 6.05 -3.02 -12.94
C GLU A 142 4.54 -3.19 -13.27
N LEU A 143 3.88 -2.16 -13.79
CA LEU A 143 2.44 -2.16 -14.12
C LEU A 143 2.17 -2.62 -15.56
#